data_AF-A0A0D0DS21-F1
#
_entry.id   AF-A0A0D0DS21-F1
#
_cell.length_a   1.000
_cell.length_b   1.000
_cell.length_c   1.000
_cell.angle_alpha   90.00
_cell.angle_beta   90.00
_cell.angle_gamma   90.00
#
_symmetry.space_group_name_H-M   'P 1'
#
loop_
_entity.id
_entity.type
_entity.pdbx_description
1 polymer ?
#
loop_
_entity_poly.entity_id
_entity_poly.type
_entity_poly.pdbx_seq_one_letter_code
_entity_poly.pdbx_strand_id
1 'polypeptide(L)'
;MIGDANLFLKGKPGDEDFEAEVGIMIAEEAYQRRGYAYEALGLMLTYATGLPTSFSCPPLPKPPSPFPILPENLVVRIAQDNVPSIKLFERLGFVETRGANAFGEKEMRFSKKVPVSTPVSS
;
A
#
# COMPACT_ATOMS: atom_id res chain seq x y z
N MET A 1 -20.29 -2.65 8.66
CA MET A 1 -19.02 -1.91 8.48
C MET A 1 -18.03 -2.54 9.45
N ILE A 2 -16.90 -3.09 9.00
CA ILE A 2 -15.96 -3.88 9.85
C ILE A 2 -14.66 -3.11 10.19
N GLY A 3 -14.51 -1.90 9.64
CA GLY A 3 -13.29 -1.12 9.69
C GLY A 3 -13.27 -0.03 8.61
N ASP A 4 -12.13 0.63 8.46
CA ASP A 4 -11.88 1.75 7.57
C ASP A 4 -10.49 1.66 6.91
N ALA A 5 -10.36 2.30 5.75
CA ALA A 5 -9.11 2.47 5.02
C ALA A 5 -8.96 3.95 4.67
N ASN A 6 -7.79 4.51 4.95
CA ASN A 6 -7.52 5.93 4.82
C ASN A 6 -6.27 6.17 3.97
N LEU A 7 -6.28 7.31 3.26
CA LEU A 7 -5.14 7.82 2.51
C LEU A 7 -4.95 9.30 2.85
N PHE A 8 -3.90 9.63 3.60
CA PHE A 8 -3.61 10.98 4.05
C PHE A 8 -2.56 11.63 3.16
N LEU A 9 -2.85 12.82 2.63
CA LEU A 9 -1.97 13.54 1.73
C LEU A 9 -1.22 14.62 2.49
N LYS A 10 0.11 14.60 2.41
CA LYS A 10 1.01 15.58 3.02
C LYS A 10 1.72 16.33 1.92
N GLY A 11 1.59 17.66 1.90
CA GLY A 11 2.11 18.51 0.82
C GLY A 11 1.21 18.55 -0.42
N LYS A 12 1.71 19.11 -1.52
CA LYS A 12 0.98 19.13 -2.81
C LYS A 12 1.57 18.09 -3.77
N PRO A 13 0.74 17.39 -4.56
CA PRO A 13 1.24 16.49 -5.60
C PRO A 13 2.22 17.22 -6.53
N GLY A 14 3.44 16.69 -6.65
CA GLY A 14 4.52 17.27 -7.46
C GLY A 14 5.63 17.95 -6.64
N ASP A 15 5.39 18.23 -5.35
CA ASP A 15 6.44 18.71 -4.44
C ASP A 15 7.37 17.54 -4.04
N GLU A 16 8.65 17.82 -3.79
CA GLU A 16 9.65 16.79 -3.42
C GLU A 16 9.34 16.11 -2.07
N ASP A 17 8.64 16.81 -1.18
CA ASP A 17 8.25 16.35 0.16
C ASP A 17 6.82 15.75 0.20
N PHE A 18 6.19 15.58 -0.96
CA PHE A 18 4.85 15.01 -1.04
C PHE A 18 4.83 13.53 -0.58
N GLU A 19 3.95 13.23 0.38
CA GLU A 19 3.71 11.87 0.86
C GLU A 19 2.22 11.54 0.85
N ALA A 20 1.88 10.31 0.48
CA ALA A 20 0.55 9.73 0.61
C ALA A 20 0.59 8.57 1.60
N GLU A 21 0.15 8.82 2.84
CA GLU A 21 0.20 7.86 3.94
C GLU A 21 -1.03 6.97 3.96
N VAL A 22 -0.79 5.66 3.92
CA VAL A 22 -1.84 4.63 3.85
C VAL A 22 -2.09 4.03 5.23
N GLY A 23 -3.36 4.00 5.64
CA GLY A 23 -3.80 3.37 6.89
C GLY A 23 -4.96 2.40 6.67
N ILE A 24 -5.02 1.33 7.46
CA ILE A 24 -6.17 0.41 7.50
C ILE A 24 -6.40 -0.12 8.91
N MET A 25 -7.67 -0.25 9.28
CA MET A 25 -8.08 -0.90 10.52
C MET A 25 -9.21 -1.88 10.24
N ILE A 26 -9.16 -3.07 10.85
CA ILE A 26 -10.29 -3.98 10.97
C ILE A 26 -10.57 -4.15 12.45
N ALA A 27 -11.69 -3.59 12.91
CA ALA A 27 -11.99 -3.44 14.33
C ALA A 27 -12.27 -4.79 15.01
N GLU A 28 -13.04 -5.66 14.35
CA GLU A 28 -13.48 -6.92 14.93
C GLU A 28 -12.55 -8.09 14.55
N GLU A 29 -12.03 -8.79 15.56
CA GLU A 29 -11.14 -9.94 15.39
C GLU A 29 -11.74 -11.04 14.50
N ALA A 30 -13.07 -11.22 14.54
CA ALA A 30 -13.79 -12.18 13.73
C ALA A 30 -13.57 -12.00 12.22
N TYR A 31 -13.27 -10.77 11.77
CA TYR A 31 -13.03 -10.42 10.38
C TYR A 31 -11.55 -10.17 10.05
N GLN A 32 -10.66 -10.17 11.05
CA GLN A 32 -9.22 -10.07 10.82
C GLN A 32 -8.67 -11.34 10.18
N ARG A 33 -7.51 -11.24 9.52
CA ARG A 33 -6.77 -12.38 8.93
C ARG A 33 -7.55 -13.19 7.86
N ARG A 34 -8.62 -12.61 7.31
CA ARG A 34 -9.42 -13.19 6.20
C ARG A 34 -9.08 -12.64 4.81
N GLY A 35 -8.04 -11.82 4.71
CA GLY A 35 -7.62 -11.20 3.44
C GLY A 35 -8.33 -9.88 3.09
N TYR A 36 -9.34 -9.45 3.86
CA TYR A 36 -10.08 -8.20 3.57
C TYR A 36 -9.18 -6.98 3.48
N ALA A 37 -8.20 -6.84 4.37
CA ALA A 37 -7.27 -5.71 4.36
C ALA A 37 -6.43 -5.68 3.08
N TYR A 38 -6.00 -6.86 2.59
CA TYR A 38 -5.21 -6.97 1.38
C TYR A 38 -6.02 -6.56 0.14
N GLU A 39 -7.25 -7.06 0.01
CA GLU A 39 -8.13 -6.71 -1.11
C GLU A 39 -8.54 -5.24 -1.09
N ALA A 40 -8.93 -4.72 0.08
CA ALA A 40 -9.32 -3.32 0.23
C ALA A 40 -8.19 -2.35 -0.10
N LEU A 41 -6.98 -2.62 0.42
CA LEU A 41 -5.80 -1.82 0.08
C LEU A 41 -5.39 -2.00 -1.37
N GLY A 42 -5.43 -3.21 -1.93
CA GLY A 42 -5.13 -3.45 -3.35
C GLY A 42 -6.00 -2.56 -4.25
N LEU A 43 -7.32 -2.54 -4.01
CA LEU A 43 -8.25 -1.67 -4.73
C LEU A 43 -7.93 -0.18 -4.55
N MET A 44 -7.70 0.26 -3.31
CA MET A 44 -7.42 1.66 -3.00
C MET A 44 -6.11 2.14 -3.63
N LEU A 45 -5.03 1.34 -3.54
CA LEU A 45 -3.73 1.67 -4.11
C LEU A 45 -3.75 1.66 -5.63
N THR A 46 -4.45 0.71 -6.25
CA THR A 46 -4.66 0.69 -7.71
C THR A 46 -5.42 1.93 -8.19
N TYR A 47 -6.47 2.34 -7.46
CA TYR A 47 -7.23 3.55 -7.75
C TYR A 47 -6.36 4.81 -7.61
N ALA A 48 -5.65 4.94 -6.49
CA ALA A 48 -4.84 6.10 -6.14
C ALA A 48 -3.62 6.31 -7.04
N THR A 49 -3.08 5.23 -7.63
CA THR A 49 -1.86 5.28 -8.46
C THR A 49 -2.13 5.21 -9.96
N GLY A 50 -3.38 4.99 -10.38
CA GLY A 50 -3.67 4.88 -11.81
C GLY A 50 -3.00 3.71 -12.51
N LEU A 51 -2.66 2.64 -11.76
CA LEU A 51 -2.16 1.37 -12.27
C LEU A 51 -3.27 0.29 -12.29
N PRO A 52 -4.34 0.42 -13.10
CA PRO A 52 -5.30 -0.63 -13.29
C PRO A 52 -4.68 -1.74 -14.14
N THR A 53 -4.22 -2.80 -13.52
CA THR A 53 -4.12 -4.10 -14.21
C THR A 53 -5.47 -4.83 -14.18
N SER A 54 -6.28 -4.62 -13.13
CA SER A 54 -7.53 -5.37 -12.89
C SER A 54 -8.78 -4.80 -13.57
N PHE A 55 -8.77 -3.54 -14.02
CA PHE A 55 -9.93 -2.88 -14.66
C PHE A 55 -9.70 -2.56 -16.15
N SER A 56 -8.67 -3.14 -16.76
CA SER A 56 -8.50 -3.09 -18.21
C SER A 56 -9.58 -3.94 -18.87
N CYS A 57 -10.59 -3.31 -19.45
CA CYS A 57 -11.60 -3.96 -20.26
C CYS A 57 -11.39 -3.52 -21.72
N PRO A 58 -10.62 -4.25 -22.54
CA PRO A 58 -10.58 -3.97 -23.97
C PRO A 58 -12.00 -4.05 -24.55
N PRO A 59 -12.47 -3.10 -25.38
CA PRO A 59 -11.72 -2.05 -26.08
C PRO A 59 -11.78 -0.66 -25.41
N LEU A 60 -12.24 -0.55 -24.16
CA LEU A 60 -12.43 0.75 -23.51
C LEU A 60 -11.08 1.42 -23.20
N PRO A 61 -10.96 2.74 -23.44
CA PRO A 61 -9.77 3.48 -23.09
C PRO A 61 -9.53 3.38 -21.58
N LYS A 62 -8.25 3.25 -21.19
CA LYS A 62 -7.83 3.30 -19.79
C LYS A 62 -8.39 4.58 -19.17
N PRO A 63 -9.23 4.52 -18.13
CA PRO A 63 -9.72 5.74 -17.50
C PRO A 63 -8.50 6.56 -17.02
N PRO A 64 -8.55 7.90 -17.16
CA PRO A 64 -7.50 8.75 -16.58
C PRO A 64 -7.37 8.42 -15.10
N SER A 65 -6.15 8.37 -14.58
CA SER A 65 -5.94 8.11 -13.16
C SER A 65 -6.67 9.20 -12.38
N PRO A 66 -7.70 8.86 -11.58
CA PRO A 66 -8.52 9.87 -10.90
C PRO A 66 -7.70 10.64 -9.86
N PHE A 67 -6.60 10.04 -9.41
CA PHE A 67 -5.64 10.63 -8.50
C PHE A 67 -4.23 10.28 -9.01
N PRO A 68 -3.35 11.26 -9.31
CA PRO A 68 -2.02 11.00 -9.87
C PRO A 68 -0.97 10.84 -8.76
N ILE A 69 -1.20 9.97 -7.76
CA ILE A 69 -0.14 9.63 -6.79
C ILE A 69 0.83 8.68 -7.46
N LEU A 70 2.09 9.08 -7.56
CA LEU A 70 3.14 8.17 -7.97
C LEU A 70 3.34 7.10 -6.88
N PRO A 71 3.48 5.80 -7.25
CA PRO A 71 3.65 4.74 -6.26
C PRO A 71 4.79 5.01 -5.26
N GLU A 72 5.89 5.62 -5.68
CA GLU A 72 7.01 6.00 -4.82
C GLU A 72 6.65 6.96 -3.67
N ASN A 73 5.54 7.70 -3.79
CA ASN A 73 5.07 8.63 -2.77
C ASN A 73 4.21 7.94 -1.70
N LEU A 74 3.91 6.65 -1.86
CA LEU A 74 3.16 5.87 -0.88
C LEU A 74 4.04 5.50 0.30
N VAL A 75 3.56 5.84 1.50
CA VAL A 75 4.23 5.56 2.76
C VAL A 75 3.27 4.93 3.77
N VAL A 76 3.81 4.11 4.68
CA VAL A 76 3.09 3.61 5.85
C VAL A 76 3.96 3.76 7.07
N ARG A 77 3.32 4.07 8.19
CA ARG A 77 3.95 4.13 9.51
C ARG A 77 3.25 3.11 10.40
N ILE A 78 4.02 2.14 10.89
CA ILE A 78 3.48 0.97 11.58
C ILE A 78 4.29 0.76 12.86
N ALA A 79 3.60 0.51 13.97
CA ALA A 79 4.26 0.09 15.21
C ALA A 79 5.16 -1.12 14.96
N GLN A 80 6.40 -1.08 15.44
CA GLN A 80 7.43 -2.07 15.13
C GLN A 80 7.07 -3.51 15.53
N ASP A 81 6.17 -3.67 16.49
CA ASP A 81 5.65 -4.93 17.02
C ASP A 81 4.36 -5.40 16.34
N ASN A 82 3.77 -4.60 15.45
CA ASN A 82 2.59 -4.96 14.65
C ASN A 82 2.98 -5.82 13.44
N VAL A 83 3.48 -7.02 13.75
CA VAL A 83 3.90 -8.04 12.77
C VAL A 83 2.83 -8.35 11.71
N PRO A 84 1.51 -8.44 12.04
CA PRO A 84 0.49 -8.68 11.02
C PRO A 84 0.43 -7.58 9.95
N SER A 85 0.49 -6.31 10.36
CA SER A 85 0.43 -5.19 9.41
C SER A 85 1.71 -5.08 8.60
N ILE A 86 2.88 -5.30 9.22
CA ILE A 86 4.17 -5.34 8.51
C ILE A 86 4.11 -6.36 7.37
N LYS A 87 3.71 -7.61 7.67
CA LYS A 87 3.59 -8.67 6.65
C LYS A 87 2.55 -8.36 5.57
N LEU A 88 1.46 -7.67 5.93
CA LEU A 88 0.46 -7.22 4.97
C LEU A 88 1.07 -6.25 3.95
N PHE A 89 1.79 -5.23 4.41
CA PHE A 89 2.39 -4.22 3.54
C PHE A 89 3.59 -4.75 2.76
N GLU A 90 4.39 -5.67 3.32
CA GLU A 90 5.40 -6.43 2.56
C GLU A 90 4.79 -7.15 1.36
N ARG A 91 3.66 -7.84 1.56
CA ARG A 91 2.94 -8.54 0.49
C ARG A 91 2.36 -7.59 -0.57
N LEU A 92 2.04 -6.36 -0.18
CA LEU A 92 1.58 -5.31 -1.10
C LEU A 92 2.74 -4.61 -1.84
N GLY A 93 4.00 -4.97 -1.57
CA GLY A 93 5.17 -4.42 -2.24
C GLY A 93 5.83 -3.24 -1.52
N PHE A 94 5.51 -3.02 -0.24
CA PHE A 94 6.23 -2.06 0.58
C PHE A 94 7.49 -2.67 1.15
N VAL A 95 8.52 -1.84 1.29
CA VAL A 95 9.81 -2.21 1.90
C VAL A 95 10.11 -1.23 3.03
N GLU A 96 10.70 -1.72 4.11
CA GLU A 96 11.16 -0.86 5.19
C GLU A 96 12.24 0.09 4.67
N THR A 97 12.08 1.38 4.95
CA THR A 97 13.01 2.45 4.53
C THR A 97 13.62 3.18 5.72
N ARG A 98 12.91 3.23 6.85
CA ARG A 98 13.43 3.74 8.11
C ARG A 98 13.01 2.82 9.26
N GLY A 99 13.95 2.57 10.16
CA GLY A 99 13.67 1.84 11.41
C GLY A 99 12.77 2.63 12.36
N ALA A 100 12.51 2.05 13.53
CA ALA A 100 11.61 2.63 14.52
C ALA A 100 12.03 4.06 14.94
N ASN A 101 11.09 5.00 14.84
CA ASN A 101 11.24 6.37 15.35
C ASN A 101 11.09 6.44 16.89
N ALA A 102 11.11 7.64 17.46
CA ALA A 102 10.93 7.85 18.90
C ALA A 102 9.57 7.36 19.46
N PHE A 103 8.60 7.10 18.58
CA PHE A 103 7.27 6.56 18.91
C PHE A 103 7.18 5.04 18.69
N GLY A 104 8.26 4.37 18.29
CA GLY A 104 8.27 2.94 18.03
C GLY A 104 7.67 2.55 16.67
N GLU A 105 7.50 3.50 15.75
CA GLU A 105 6.93 3.25 14.42
C GLU A 105 8.02 3.17 13.36
N LYS A 106 7.96 2.14 12.51
CA LYS A 106 8.81 2.03 11.33
C LYS A 106 8.13 2.64 10.11
N GLU A 107 8.94 3.15 9.19
CA GLU A 107 8.50 3.70 7.91
C GLU A 107 8.74 2.68 6.80
N MET A 108 7.69 2.31 6.06
CA MET A 108 7.82 1.50 4.85
C MET A 108 7.28 2.27 3.65
N ARG A 109 7.95 2.16 2.50
CA ARG A 109 7.56 2.81 1.25
C ARG A 109 7.36 1.79 0.15
N PHE A 110 6.46 2.09 -0.78
CA PHE A 110 6.22 1.20 -1.91
C PHE A 110 7.47 1.15 -2.80
N SER A 111 7.94 -0.06 -3.08
CA SER A 111 9.08 -0.29 -3.96
C SER A 111 8.76 -1.49 -4.83
N LYS A 112 8.70 -1.28 -6.15
CA LYS A 112 8.48 -2.34 -7.13
C LYS A 112 9.71 -3.26 -7.25
N LYS A 113 10.11 -3.93 -6.18
CA LYS A 113 10.99 -5.09 -6.28
C LYS A 113 10.13 -6.23 -6.78
N VAL A 114 10.26 -6.54 -8.06
CA VAL A 114 9.76 -7.79 -8.64
C VAL A 114 10.35 -8.93 -7.81
N PRO A 115 9.57 -9.91 -7.33
CA PRO A 115 10.15 -11.10 -6.72
C PRO A 115 11.04 -11.74 -7.77
N VAL A 116 12.35 -11.81 -7.51
CA VAL A 116 13.25 -12.63 -8.32
C VAL A 116 12.74 -14.06 -8.20
N SER A 117 12.17 -14.60 -9.27
CA SER A 117 11.90 -16.02 -9.38
C SER A 117 13.23 -16.74 -9.21
N THR A 118 13.39 -17.48 -8.12
CA THR A 118 14.53 -18.37 -7.94
C THR A 118 14.56 -19.33 -9.13
N PRO A 119 15.63 -19.40 -9.93
CA PRO A 119 15.74 -20.43 -10.94
C PRO A 119 15.76 -21.77 -10.23
N VAL A 120 14.80 -22.64 -10.58
CA VAL A 120 14.81 -24.04 -10.18
C VAL A 120 16.01 -24.67 -10.88
N SER A 121 17.07 -24.97 -10.13
CA SER A 121 18.18 -25.77 -10.64
C SER A 121 17.64 -27.16 -11.00
N SER A 122 17.79 -27.48 -12.29
CA SER A 122 17.67 -28.81 -12.89
C SER A 122 18.65 -29.82 -12.31
#